data_AF-A0A3P6G4G3-F1
#
_entry.id   AF-A0A3P6G4G3-F1
#
_cell.length_a   1.000
_cell.length_b   1.000
_cell.length_c   1.000
_cell.angle_alpha   90.00
_cell.angle_beta   90.00
_cell.angle_gamma   90.00
#
_symmetry.space_group_name_H-M   'P 1'
#
loop_
_entity.id
_entity.type
_entity.pdbx_description
1 polymer ?
#
loop_
_entity_poly.entity_id
_entity_poly.type
_entity_poly.pdbx_seq_one_letter_code
_entity_poly.pdbx_strand_id
1 'polypeptide(L)' 'MPQRHSKNNNDLAYFTYDEKKKLGYGTQRERLGKDSIKPFDACSLCLKPFIDPMCCHKGHVFCRECILECFLAQKKDIQR' A
#
# COMPACT_ATOMS: atom_id res chain seq x y z
N MET A 1 42.35 -8.16 -13.17
CA MET A 1 42.28 -8.68 -11.78
C MET A 1 41.11 -9.64 -11.71
N PRO A 2 41.27 -10.90 -11.29
CA PRO A 2 40.15 -11.84 -11.22
C PRO A 2 39.13 -11.31 -10.21
N GLN A 3 37.86 -11.31 -10.63
CA GLN A 3 36.74 -10.83 -9.84
C GLN A 3 36.68 -11.67 -8.56
N ARG A 4 36.79 -11.03 -7.39
CA ARG A 4 36.78 -11.72 -6.09
C ARG A 4 35.49 -12.54 -5.97
N HIS A 5 35.63 -13.87 -6.03
CA HIS A 5 34.54 -14.84 -5.96
C HIS A 5 33.63 -14.58 -4.74
N SER A 6 34.23 -14.19 -3.60
CA SER A 6 33.55 -13.89 -2.33
C SER A 6 32.51 -12.76 -2.34
N LYS A 7 32.30 -12.07 -3.47
CA LYS A 7 31.26 -11.04 -3.64
C LYS A 7 30.04 -11.59 -4.40
N ASN A 8 30.02 -12.87 -4.74
CA ASN A 8 28.88 -13.52 -5.37
C ASN A 8 27.86 -13.90 -4.29
N ASN A 9 26.60 -13.51 -4.47
CA ASN A 9 25.52 -13.69 -3.51
C ASN A 9 25.12 -15.16 -3.22
N ASN A 10 25.86 -16.14 -3.75
CA ASN A 10 25.53 -17.57 -3.67
C ASN A 10 26.60 -18.40 -2.93
N ASP A 11 27.66 -17.77 -2.41
CA ASP A 11 28.78 -18.50 -1.80
C ASP A 11 28.62 -18.74 -0.29
N LEU A 12 27.67 -18.06 0.36
CA LEU A 12 27.44 -18.15 1.79
C LEU A 12 26.23 -19.04 2.10
N ALA A 13 26.35 -19.87 3.14
CA ALA A 13 25.24 -20.70 3.64
C ALA A 13 24.13 -19.89 4.35
N TYR A 14 24.29 -18.56 4.46
CA TYR A 14 23.33 -17.65 5.07
C TYR A 14 23.28 -16.35 4.27
N PHE A 15 22.09 -15.75 4.20
CA PHE A 15 21.93 -14.43 3.60
C PHE A 15 22.47 -13.33 4.52
N THR A 16 23.27 -12.44 3.96
CA THR A 16 23.66 -11.16 4.55
C THR A 16 22.45 -10.24 4.70
N TYR A 17 22.62 -9.16 5.46
CA TYR A 17 21.57 -8.15 5.65
C TYR A 17 21.07 -7.56 4.31
N ASP A 18 21.99 -7.21 3.41
CA ASP A 18 21.66 -6.61 2.11
C ASP A 18 20.92 -7.60 1.19
N GLU A 19 21.28 -8.89 1.23
CA GLU A 19 20.58 -9.93 0.47
C GLU A 19 19.18 -10.16 1.01
N LYS A 20 19.00 -10.24 2.34
CA LYS A 20 17.68 -10.31 2.98
C LYS A 20 16.81 -9.12 2.60
N LYS A 21 17.38 -7.91 2.58
CA LYS A 21 16.67 -6.69 2.17
C LYS A 21 16.23 -6.75 0.71
N LYS A 22 17.07 -7.24 -0.20
CA LYS A 22 16.77 -7.39 -1.64
C LYS A 22 15.74 -8.48 -1.95
N LEU A 23 15.67 -9.52 -1.13
CA LEU A 23 14.73 -10.64 -1.32
C LEU A 23 13.25 -10.21 -1.14
N GLY A 24 12.98 -9.09 -0.47
CA GLY A 24 11.59 -8.68 -0.21
C GLY A 24 10.84 -9.59 0.77
N TYR A 25 11.53 -10.57 1.36
CA TYR A 25 10.92 -11.66 2.12
C TYR A 25 10.81 -11.32 3.62
N GLY A 26 9.66 -11.66 4.21
CA GLY A 26 9.37 -11.42 5.64
C GLY A 26 8.86 -10.01 5.93
N THR A 27 8.91 -9.62 7.21
CA THR A 27 8.44 -8.30 7.63
C THR A 27 9.44 -7.23 7.23
N GLN A 28 9.08 -6.43 6.22
CA GLN A 28 9.88 -5.30 5.78
C GLN A 28 9.58 -4.06 6.64
N ARG A 29 10.62 -3.39 7.09
CA ARG A 29 10.54 -2.10 7.79
C ARG A 29 11.21 -1.06 6.92
N GLU A 30 10.42 -0.14 6.40
CA GLU A 30 10.89 0.99 5.61
C GLU A 30 10.26 2.29 6.12
N ARG A 31 11.02 3.38 6.06
CA ARG A 31 10.50 4.71 6.37
C ARG A 31 9.72 5.20 5.15
N LEU A 32 8.40 5.23 5.29
CA LEU A 32 7.52 5.76 4.25
C LEU A 32 7.64 7.28 4.15
N GLY A 33 7.60 7.79 2.93
CA GLY A 33 7.60 9.22 2.63
C GLY A 33 6.23 9.85 2.86
N LYS A 34 6.17 11.18 2.75
CA LYS A 34 4.90 11.94 2.83
C LYS A 34 3.89 11.48 1.78
N ASP A 35 4.36 11.10 0.59
CA ASP A 35 3.52 10.68 -0.53
C ASP A 35 2.81 9.35 -0.28
N SER A 36 3.27 8.57 0.71
CA SER A 36 2.60 7.34 1.14
C SER A 36 1.43 7.59 2.10
N ILE A 37 1.22 8.83 2.55
CA ILE A 37 0.16 9.21 3.48
C ILE A 37 -0.97 9.88 2.68
N LYS A 38 -2.20 9.39 2.87
CA LYS A 38 -3.39 9.99 2.24
C LYS A 38 -3.51 11.48 2.64
N PRO A 39 -3.73 12.41 1.69
CA PRO A 39 -4.07 13.79 2.02
C PRO A 39 -5.32 13.86 2.90
N PHE A 40 -5.39 14.88 3.75
CA PHE A 40 -6.57 15.10 4.59
C PHE A 40 -7.82 15.40 3.74
N ASP A 41 -7.64 16.20 2.69
CA ASP A 41 -8.64 16.68 1.75
C ASP A 41 -8.97 15.70 0.61
N ALA A 42 -8.49 14.47 0.69
CA ALA A 42 -8.73 13.43 -0.32
C ALA A 42 -9.75 12.38 0.11
N CYS A 43 -10.58 11.95 -0.83
CA CYS A 43 -11.55 10.88 -0.68
C CYS A 43 -10.90 9.54 -0.36
N SER A 44 -11.46 8.80 0.60
CA SER A 44 -10.93 7.50 1.04
C SER A 44 -11.18 6.36 0.04
N LEU A 45 -11.95 6.60 -1.03
CA LEU A 45 -12.20 5.62 -2.10
C LEU A 45 -11.43 5.96 -3.38
N CYS A 46 -11.57 7.19 -3.90
CA CYS A 46 -10.95 7.57 -5.17
C CYS A 46 -9.59 8.27 -5.03
N LEU A 47 -9.15 8.61 -3.81
CA LEU A 47 -7.88 9.31 -3.50
C LEU A 47 -7.71 10.68 -4.18
N LYS A 48 -8.79 11.26 -4.70
CA LYS A 48 -8.85 12.61 -5.27
C LYS A 48 -9.44 13.61 -4.27
N PRO A 49 -9.27 14.92 -4.47
CA PRO A 49 -9.95 15.94 -3.68
C PRO A 49 -11.47 15.70 -3.62
N PHE A 50 -12.09 16.05 -2.49
CA PHE A 50 -13.51 15.80 -2.28
C PHE A 50 -14.41 16.52 -3.28
N ILE A 51 -15.44 15.80 -3.72
CA ILE A 51 -16.60 16.34 -4.42
C ILE A 51 -17.81 15.94 -3.58
N ASP A 52 -18.50 16.93 -3.03
CA ASP A 52 -19.69 16.74 -2.18
C ASP A 52 -19.46 15.70 -1.06
N PRO A 53 -18.67 16.08 -0.02
CA PRO A 53 -18.17 15.14 0.98
C PRO A 53 -19.27 14.58 1.88
N MET A 54 -19.22 13.28 2.11
CA MET A 54 -20.10 12.53 3.00
C MET A 54 -19.24 11.83 4.05
N CYS A 55 -19.69 11.83 5.32
CA CYS A 55 -18.98 11.21 6.43
C CYS A 55 -19.76 10.00 6.98
N CYS A 56 -19.04 8.93 7.32
CA CYS A 56 -19.64 7.81 8.06
C CYS A 56 -19.54 8.03 9.58
N HIS A 57 -20.30 7.26 10.35
CA HIS A 57 -20.28 7.33 11.83
C HIS A 57 -18.90 7.09 12.46
N LYS A 58 -17.95 6.46 11.72
CA LYS A 58 -16.57 6.23 12.17
C LYS A 58 -15.61 7.40 11.84
N GLY A 59 -16.08 8.45 11.18
CA GLY A 59 -15.27 9.62 10.82
C GLY A 59 -14.53 9.51 9.48
N HIS A 60 -14.79 8.48 8.67
CA HIS A 60 -14.22 8.40 7.32
C HIS A 60 -15.02 9.26 6.35
N VAL A 61 -14.31 10.02 5.50
CA VAL A 61 -14.91 10.94 4.54
C VAL A 61 -14.73 10.42 3.11
N PHE A 62 -15.78 10.55 2.31
CA PHE A 62 -15.88 10.06 0.94
C PHE A 62 -16.56 11.09 0.03
N CYS A 63 -16.39 11.00 -1.28
CA CYS A 63 -17.30 11.66 -2.23
C CYS A 63 -18.65 10.94 -2.22
N ARG A 64 -19.76 11.67 -2.35
CA ARG A 64 -21.12 11.11 -2.40
C ARG A 64 -21.27 9.99 -3.44
N GLU A 65 -20.79 10.21 -4.65
CA GLU A 65 -20.89 9.22 -5.74
C GLU A 65 -20.10 7.95 -5.40
N CYS A 66 -18.83 8.09 -5.00
CA CYS A 66 -17.97 6.96 -4.69
C CYS A 66 -18.55 6.04 -3.60
N ILE A 67 -19.11 6.60 -2.53
CA ILE A 67 -19.66 5.78 -1.44
C ILE A 67 -20.95 5.06 -1.85
N LEU A 68 -21.79 5.69 -2.68
CA LEU A 68 -23.01 5.07 -3.20
C LEU A 68 -22.69 3.92 -4.17
N GLU A 69 -21.75 4.13 -5.09
CA GLU A 69 -21.27 3.08 -5.99
C GLU A 69 -20.68 1.90 -5.22
N CYS A 70 -19.90 2.17 -4.17
CA CYS A 70 -19.34 1.15 -3.29
C CYS A 70 -20.46 0.31 -2.62
N PHE A 71 -21.50 0.95 -2.10
CA PHE A 71 -22.64 0.23 -1.51
C PHE A 71 -23.42 -0.59 -2.54
N LEU A 72 -23.62 -0.08 -3.75
CA LEU A 72 -24.28 -0.81 -4.82
C LEU A 72 -23.48 -2.04 -5.25
N ALA A 73 -22.15 -1.92 -5.36
CA ALA A 73 -21.26 -3.04 -5.66
C ALA A 73 -21.32 -4.11 -4.56
N GLN A 74 -21.20 -3.71 -3.28
CA GLN A 74 -21.30 -4.62 -2.15
C GLN A 74 -22.64 -5.37 -2.10
N LYS A 75 -23.76 -4.69 -2.35
CA LYS A 75 -25.08 -5.32 -2.39
C LYS A 75 -25.19 -6.37 -3.50
N LYS A 76 -24.61 -6.10 -4.68
CA LYS A 76 -24.58 -7.07 -5.79
C LYS A 76 -23.74 -8.29 -5.44
N ASP A 77 -22.58 -8.09 -4.81
CA ASP A 77 -21.69 -9.18 -4.40
C ASP A 77 -22.32 -10.07 -3.32
N ILE A 78 -23.09 -9.51 -2.39
CA ILE A 78 -23.81 -10.27 -1.35
C ILE A 78 -24.96 -11.11 -1.92
N GLN A 79 -25.58 -10.65 -3.01
CA GLN A 79 -26.68 -11.37 -3.67
C GLN A 79 -26.21 -12.48 -4.61
N ARG A 80 -24.91 -12.55 -4.90
CA ARG A 80 -24.29 -13.57 -5.75
C ARG A 80 -24.04 -14.86 -5.00
#